data_AF-D1J8L7-F1
#
_entry.id   AF-D1J8L7-F1
#
_cell.length_a   1.000
_cell.length_b   1.000
_cell.length_c   1.000
_cell.angle_alpha   90.00
_cell.angle_beta   90.00
_cell.angle_gamma   90.00
#
_symmetry.space_group_name_H-M   'P 1'
#
loop_
_entity.id
_entity.type
_entity.pdbx_description
1 polymer ?
#
loop_
_entity_poly.entity_id
_entity_poly.type
_entity_poly.pdbx_seq_one_letter_code
_entity_poly.pdbx_strand_id
1 'polypeptide(L)'
;MFEFIQKIRRIKKTKQHKLTVFEISLFALLLAIYIIAAILERFVFKGIMNINITYAVFIIFGLALGPWKGAFLGILCDTLNQVIRGISTWMIEYALVPVFIALISGWLLRLMYAKQKITWIIGFSFLSIITAIFVIVLAIHGNNLPINETAVKRTKLIPIRIVLSIAIVGLAFIWISSITFLTLFIKNRKFSVKSNVVLLFSILLVVFFTLMLCRWFWGPFAYINYHNRFRSGNWDYKTYYPIFMIPIIAKTLIEIPIYTAVIFVLYPIIIMIRQRILFYTSKIYSY
;
A
#
# COMPACT_ATOMS: atom_id res chain seq x y z
N MET A 1 -18.15 -12.24 -22.00
CA MET A 1 -18.74 -10.92 -22.32
C MET A 1 -20.18 -10.77 -21.80
N PHE A 2 -21.05 -11.78 -21.98
CA PHE A 2 -22.45 -11.75 -21.51
C PHE A 2 -22.62 -11.58 -19.98
N GLU A 3 -21.85 -12.30 -19.16
CA GLU A 3 -21.93 -12.18 -17.69
C GLU A 3 -21.57 -10.78 -17.17
N PHE A 4 -20.60 -10.12 -17.80
CA PHE A 4 -20.16 -8.78 -17.40
C PHE A 4 -21.26 -7.74 -17.66
N ILE A 5 -21.90 -7.80 -18.83
CA ILE A 5 -23.02 -6.93 -19.20
C ILE A 5 -24.22 -7.17 -18.29
N GLN A 6 -24.54 -8.43 -17.99
CA GLN A 6 -25.60 -8.78 -17.04
C GLN A 6 -25.31 -8.26 -15.62
N LYS A 7 -24.06 -8.32 -15.18
CA LYS A 7 -23.63 -7.77 -13.88
C LYS A 7 -23.77 -6.25 -13.83
N ILE A 8 -23.37 -5.53 -14.88
CA ILE A 8 -23.56 -4.07 -14.97
C ILE A 8 -25.06 -3.71 -14.95
N ARG A 9 -25.88 -4.41 -15.75
CA ARG A 9 -27.33 -4.20 -15.77
C ARG A 9 -27.96 -4.46 -14.40
N ARG A 10 -27.50 -5.49 -13.68
CA ARG A 10 -27.93 -5.79 -12.31
C ARG A 10 -27.55 -4.67 -11.34
N ILE A 11 -26.30 -4.19 -11.35
CA ILE A 11 -25.83 -3.08 -10.50
C ILE A 11 -26.65 -1.79 -10.73
N LYS A 12 -26.99 -1.50 -12.00
CA LYS A 12 -27.84 -0.36 -12.35
C LYS A 12 -29.27 -0.56 -11.82
N LYS A 13 -29.84 -1.76 -11.99
CA LYS A 13 -31.21 -2.10 -11.54
C LYS A 13 -31.36 -2.14 -10.01
N THR A 14 -30.33 -2.55 -9.28
CA THR A 14 -30.33 -2.59 -7.81
C THR A 14 -29.89 -1.29 -7.14
N LYS A 15 -29.54 -0.24 -7.93
CA LYS A 15 -28.98 1.03 -7.43
C LYS A 15 -27.78 0.85 -6.48
N GLN A 16 -27.04 -0.26 -6.59
CA GLN A 16 -25.87 -0.58 -5.77
C GLN A 16 -24.70 0.40 -5.91
N HIS A 17 -24.77 1.32 -6.88
CA HIS A 17 -23.83 2.43 -7.05
C HIS A 17 -24.07 3.58 -6.06
N LYS A 18 -25.26 3.67 -5.44
CA LYS A 18 -25.56 4.72 -4.46
C LYS A 18 -24.88 4.41 -3.14
N LEU A 19 -24.39 5.46 -2.47
CA LEU A 19 -23.90 5.37 -1.09
C LEU A 19 -25.10 5.31 -0.14
N THR A 20 -25.08 4.36 0.79
CA THR A 20 -26.07 4.31 1.88
C THR A 20 -25.64 5.21 3.03
N VAL A 21 -26.57 5.59 3.90
CA VAL A 21 -26.24 6.36 5.13
C VAL A 21 -25.19 5.61 5.96
N PHE A 22 -25.30 4.28 6.07
CA PHE A 22 -24.30 3.44 6.72
C PHE A 22 -22.91 3.61 6.11
N GLU A 23 -22.80 3.60 4.77
CA GLU A 23 -21.53 3.78 4.09
C GLU A 23 -20.97 5.19 4.29
N ILE A 24 -21.81 6.22 4.30
CA ILE A 24 -21.38 7.61 4.57
C ILE A 24 -20.83 7.72 6.00
N SER A 25 -21.51 7.16 7.00
CA SER A 25 -21.02 7.14 8.38
C SER A 25 -19.70 6.38 8.52
N LEU A 26 -19.57 5.26 7.80
CA LEU A 26 -18.32 4.50 7.78
C LEU A 26 -17.18 5.27 7.12
N PHE A 27 -17.45 6.03 6.06
CA PHE A 27 -16.48 6.92 5.42
C PHE A 27 -15.98 7.98 6.41
N ALA A 28 -16.88 8.60 7.17
CA ALA A 28 -16.49 9.58 8.20
C ALA A 28 -15.61 8.96 9.29
N LEU A 29 -15.94 7.75 9.74
CA LEU A 29 -15.14 7.02 10.74
C LEU A 29 -13.74 6.66 10.21
N LEU A 30 -13.65 6.14 8.99
CA LEU A 30 -12.38 5.82 8.35
C LEU A 30 -11.53 7.06 8.05
N LEU A 31 -12.16 8.17 7.66
CA LEU A 31 -11.51 9.46 7.50
C LEU A 31 -10.93 9.96 8.83
N ALA A 32 -11.67 9.84 9.93
CA ALA A 32 -11.19 10.20 11.26
C ALA A 32 -9.96 9.37 11.67
N ILE A 33 -9.98 8.06 11.42
CA ILE A 33 -8.83 7.16 11.64
C ILE A 33 -7.61 7.64 10.83
N TYR A 34 -7.82 8.01 9.57
CA TYR A 34 -6.75 8.57 8.74
C TYR A 34 -6.17 9.86 9.32
N ILE A 35 -7.01 10.81 9.76
CA ILE A 35 -6.55 12.07 10.33
C ILE A 35 -5.70 11.81 11.59
N ILE A 36 -6.16 10.91 12.48
CA ILE A 36 -5.40 10.49 13.66
C ILE A 36 -4.05 9.88 13.25
N ALA A 37 -4.05 8.95 12.28
CA ALA A 37 -2.82 8.35 11.79
C ALA A 37 -1.85 9.38 11.19
N ALA A 38 -2.36 10.34 10.41
CA ALA A 38 -1.57 11.40 9.79
C ALA A 38 -1.00 12.40 10.80
N ILE A 39 -1.66 12.57 11.95
CA ILE A 39 -1.16 13.34 13.10
C ILE A 39 -0.07 12.54 13.82
N LEU A 40 -0.32 11.26 14.14
CA LEU A 40 0.67 10.38 14.79
C LEU A 40 1.95 10.24 13.97
N GLU A 41 1.84 10.06 12.66
CA GLU A 41 2.97 10.01 11.72
C GLU A 41 3.85 11.26 11.83
N ARG A 42 3.24 12.44 12.00
CA ARG A 42 3.97 13.71 12.11
C ARG A 42 4.64 13.91 13.46
N PHE A 43 3.99 13.51 14.56
CA PHE A 43 4.44 13.84 15.91
C PHE A 43 5.28 12.74 16.56
N VAL A 44 4.93 11.47 16.34
CA VAL A 44 5.54 10.30 16.99
C VAL A 44 6.69 9.74 16.15
N PHE A 45 6.47 9.56 14.85
CA PHE A 45 7.45 8.95 13.95
C PHE A 45 8.39 10.00 13.36
N LYS A 46 9.12 10.73 14.21
CA LYS A 46 10.15 11.69 13.78
C LYS A 46 11.51 11.00 13.68
N GLY A 47 12.26 11.29 12.61
CA GLY A 47 13.62 10.77 12.42
C GLY A 47 13.90 10.39 10.97
N ILE A 48 15.06 9.79 10.74
CA ILE A 48 15.54 9.44 9.39
C ILE A 48 14.79 8.21 8.81
N MET A 49 14.13 7.43 9.68
CA MET A 49 13.36 6.23 9.32
C MET A 49 11.92 6.33 9.81
N ASN A 50 11.25 7.44 9.50
CA ASN A 50 9.88 7.72 9.93
C ASN A 50 8.86 6.77 9.27
N ILE A 51 8.25 5.84 10.01
CA ILE A 51 7.26 4.91 9.43
C ILE A 51 5.99 5.65 8.98
N ASN A 52 5.61 5.49 7.71
CA ASN A 52 4.42 6.17 7.16
C ASN A 52 3.13 5.34 7.34
N ILE A 53 2.53 5.39 8.53
CA ILE A 53 1.34 4.59 8.88
C ILE A 53 0.16 4.84 7.94
N THR A 54 0.06 6.03 7.34
CA THR A 54 -1.03 6.38 6.42
C THR A 54 -1.17 5.41 5.24
N TYR A 55 -0.08 4.81 4.76
CA TYR A 55 -0.13 3.78 3.71
C TYR A 55 -0.92 2.54 4.14
N ALA A 56 -0.72 2.05 5.37
CA ALA A 56 -1.47 0.92 5.90
C ALA A 56 -2.97 1.24 6.00
N VAL A 57 -3.30 2.47 6.40
CA VAL A 57 -4.70 2.94 6.46
C VAL A 57 -5.34 2.95 5.07
N PHE A 58 -4.64 3.43 4.04
CA PHE A 58 -5.15 3.40 2.66
C PHE A 58 -5.33 1.98 2.11
N ILE A 59 -4.45 1.03 2.49
CA ILE A 59 -4.65 -0.39 2.17
C ILE A 59 -5.94 -0.89 2.83
N ILE A 60 -6.14 -0.57 4.12
CA ILE A 60 -7.37 -0.93 4.85
C ILE A 60 -8.61 -0.36 4.15
N PHE A 61 -8.56 0.86 3.60
CA PHE A 61 -9.68 1.42 2.83
C PHE A 61 -10.02 0.57 1.61
N GLY A 62 -9.02 0.19 0.81
CA GLY A 62 -9.20 -0.67 -0.34
C GLY A 62 -9.78 -2.04 0.01
N LEU A 63 -9.31 -2.61 1.13
CA LEU A 63 -9.78 -3.91 1.61
C LEU A 63 -11.19 -3.85 2.21
N ALA A 64 -11.52 -2.83 3.01
CA ALA A 64 -12.78 -2.71 3.73
C ALA A 64 -13.94 -2.18 2.87
N LEU A 65 -13.70 -1.14 2.08
CA LEU A 65 -14.72 -0.51 1.25
C LEU A 65 -14.78 -1.11 -0.17
N GLY A 66 -13.75 -1.86 -0.55
CA GLY A 66 -13.52 -2.26 -1.93
C GLY A 66 -12.79 -1.18 -2.74
N PRO A 67 -12.33 -1.52 -3.95
CA PRO A 67 -11.35 -0.73 -4.68
C PRO A 67 -11.85 0.69 -4.98
N TRP A 68 -13.05 0.83 -5.55
CA TRP A 68 -13.56 2.14 -6.00
C TRP A 68 -13.92 3.07 -4.84
N LYS A 69 -14.64 2.55 -3.84
CA LYS A 69 -15.07 3.34 -2.67
C LYS A 69 -13.87 3.73 -1.80
N GLY A 70 -12.92 2.81 -1.61
CA GLY A 70 -11.67 3.11 -0.92
C GLY A 70 -10.82 4.16 -1.66
N ALA A 71 -10.76 4.09 -2.99
CA ALA A 71 -10.02 5.06 -3.79
C ALA A 71 -10.63 6.47 -3.70
N PHE A 72 -11.96 6.57 -3.76
CA PHE A 72 -12.66 7.84 -3.56
C PHE A 72 -12.38 8.43 -2.18
N LEU A 73 -12.44 7.61 -1.11
CA LEU A 73 -12.07 8.05 0.24
C LEU A 73 -10.60 8.48 0.31
N GLY A 74 -9.71 7.81 -0.41
CA GLY A 74 -8.29 8.16 -0.52
C GLY A 74 -8.05 9.58 -1.04
N ILE A 75 -8.75 9.99 -2.12
CA ILE A 75 -8.69 11.36 -2.66
C ILE A 75 -9.19 12.36 -1.61
N LEU A 76 -10.31 12.06 -0.96
CA LEU A 76 -10.88 12.93 0.07
C LEU A 76 -9.90 13.13 1.23
N CYS A 77 -9.22 12.06 1.67
CA CYS A 77 -8.23 12.13 2.73
C CYS A 77 -7.05 13.05 2.36
N ASP A 78 -6.47 12.88 1.16
CA ASP A 78 -5.35 13.71 0.70
C ASP A 78 -5.74 15.18 0.57
N THR A 79 -6.86 15.44 -0.13
CA THR A 79 -7.36 16.81 -0.34
C THR A 79 -7.70 17.52 0.97
N LEU A 80 -8.41 16.86 1.89
CA LEU A 80 -8.74 17.44 3.19
C LEU A 80 -7.49 17.68 4.04
N ASN A 81 -6.54 16.75 4.06
CA ASN A 81 -5.29 16.91 4.80
C ASN A 81 -4.48 18.11 4.26
N GLN A 82 -4.50 18.34 2.95
CA GLN A 82 -3.86 19.50 2.32
C GLN A 82 -4.62 20.80 2.62
N VAL A 83 -5.95 20.79 2.61
CA VAL A 83 -6.76 21.95 3.00
C VAL A 83 -6.47 22.35 4.45
N ILE A 84 -6.38 21.39 5.38
CA ILE A 84 -6.07 21.64 6.79
C ILE A 84 -4.65 22.17 6.98
N ARG A 85 -3.69 21.74 6.15
CA ARG A 85 -2.26 22.06 6.29
C ARG A 85 -1.79 23.24 5.42
N GLY A 86 -2.61 23.70 4.48
CA GLY A 86 -2.31 24.74 3.51
C GLY A 86 -2.21 24.20 2.07
N ILE A 87 -3.02 24.77 1.17
CA ILE A 87 -3.23 24.29 -0.23
C ILE A 87 -2.00 24.51 -1.13
N SER A 88 -0.98 25.25 -0.70
CA SER A 88 0.10 25.78 -1.54
C SER A 88 0.93 24.73 -2.30
N THR A 89 0.86 23.46 -1.89
CA THR A 89 1.66 22.36 -2.46
C THR A 89 0.83 21.17 -2.94
N TRP A 90 -0.47 21.37 -3.21
CA TRP A 90 -1.30 20.29 -3.74
C TRP A 90 -0.85 19.89 -5.15
N MET A 91 -0.68 18.57 -5.36
CA MET A 91 -0.20 18.02 -6.63
C MET A 91 -0.94 16.74 -6.96
N ILE A 92 -1.39 16.60 -8.21
CA ILE A 92 -2.16 15.42 -8.63
C ILE A 92 -1.34 14.13 -8.48
N GLU A 93 -0.03 14.21 -8.69
CA GLU A 93 0.88 13.08 -8.53
C GLU A 93 0.88 12.55 -7.10
N TYR A 94 0.73 13.40 -6.07
CA TYR A 94 0.57 12.94 -4.69
C TYR A 94 -0.85 12.47 -4.38
N ALA A 95 -1.86 13.18 -4.88
CA ALA A 95 -3.27 12.83 -4.67
C ALA A 95 -3.64 11.46 -5.27
N LEU A 96 -2.94 11.00 -6.30
CA LEU A 96 -3.15 9.70 -6.93
C LEU A 96 -2.59 8.52 -6.11
N VAL A 97 -1.61 8.75 -5.23
CA VAL A 97 -1.02 7.68 -4.40
C VAL A 97 -2.06 6.92 -3.58
N PRO A 98 -2.90 7.57 -2.74
CA PRO A 98 -3.92 6.87 -1.97
C PRO A 98 -4.98 6.17 -2.83
N VAL A 99 -5.28 6.72 -4.01
CA VAL A 99 -6.20 6.14 -5.01
C VAL A 99 -5.68 4.80 -5.48
N PHE A 100 -4.42 4.77 -5.95
CA PHE A 100 -3.81 3.56 -6.46
C PHE A 100 -3.63 2.53 -5.36
N ILE A 101 -3.26 2.93 -4.14
CA ILE A 101 -3.15 2.01 -3.00
C ILE A 101 -4.48 1.29 -2.75
N ALA A 102 -5.59 2.03 -2.65
CA ALA A 102 -6.89 1.45 -2.37
C ALA A 102 -7.42 0.59 -3.54
N LEU A 103 -7.22 1.03 -4.79
CA LEU A 103 -7.60 0.25 -5.97
C LEU A 103 -6.85 -1.08 -6.03
N ILE A 104 -5.52 -1.02 -6.00
CA ILE A 104 -4.64 -2.16 -6.17
C ILE A 104 -4.89 -3.17 -5.04
N SER A 105 -4.90 -2.72 -3.79
CA SER A 105 -5.09 -3.61 -2.65
C SER A 105 -6.43 -4.33 -2.67
N GLY A 106 -7.52 -3.62 -2.95
CA GLY A 106 -8.87 -4.19 -3.03
C GLY A 106 -9.03 -5.22 -4.17
N TRP A 107 -8.44 -4.97 -5.33
CA TRP A 107 -8.48 -5.90 -6.47
C TRP A 107 -7.56 -7.10 -6.27
N LEU A 108 -6.31 -6.86 -5.88
CA LEU A 108 -5.27 -7.87 -5.83
C LEU A 108 -5.56 -8.93 -4.76
N LEU A 109 -6.01 -8.52 -3.57
CA LEU A 109 -6.37 -9.49 -2.52
C LEU A 109 -7.50 -10.42 -2.98
N ARG A 110 -8.50 -9.87 -3.66
CA ARG A 110 -9.62 -10.66 -4.19
C ARG A 110 -9.16 -11.68 -5.22
N LEU A 111 -8.25 -11.30 -6.12
CA LEU A 111 -7.70 -12.19 -7.14
C LEU A 111 -6.86 -13.31 -6.54
N MET A 112 -5.98 -12.97 -5.58
CA MET A 112 -5.11 -13.93 -4.91
C MET A 112 -5.90 -14.95 -4.10
N TYR A 113 -6.88 -14.49 -3.32
CA TYR A 113 -7.70 -15.39 -2.50
C TYR A 113 -8.56 -16.34 -3.33
N ALA A 114 -9.01 -15.92 -4.52
CA ALA A 114 -9.81 -16.76 -5.41
C ALA A 114 -9.02 -17.92 -6.03
N LYS A 115 -7.70 -17.76 -6.24
CA LYS A 115 -6.85 -18.78 -6.89
C LYS A 115 -5.64 -19.13 -6.02
N GLN A 116 -5.88 -19.79 -4.89
CA GLN A 116 -4.88 -20.04 -3.85
C GLN A 116 -3.60 -20.74 -4.35
N LYS A 117 -3.72 -21.82 -5.15
CA LYS A 117 -2.54 -22.54 -5.69
C LYS A 117 -1.68 -21.67 -6.60
N ILE A 118 -2.33 -20.89 -7.46
CA ILE A 118 -1.67 -20.00 -8.41
C ILE A 118 -1.01 -18.83 -7.67
N THR A 119 -1.60 -18.37 -6.57
CA THR A 119 -1.05 -17.29 -5.73
C THR A 119 0.33 -17.62 -5.18
N TRP A 120 0.60 -18.86 -4.81
CA TRP A 120 1.94 -19.28 -4.39
C TRP A 120 2.96 -19.13 -5.51
N ILE A 121 2.66 -19.66 -6.70
CA ILE A 121 3.56 -19.60 -7.86
C ILE A 121 3.80 -18.14 -8.25
N ILE A 122 2.75 -17.37 -8.47
CA ILE A 122 2.85 -15.95 -8.84
C ILE A 122 3.58 -15.17 -7.75
N GLY A 123 3.27 -15.42 -6.48
CA GLY A 123 3.88 -14.75 -5.33
C GLY A 123 5.39 -14.97 -5.27
N PHE A 124 5.85 -16.21 -5.37
CA PHE A 124 7.28 -16.51 -5.37
C PHE A 124 7.98 -15.98 -6.63
N SER A 125 7.38 -16.11 -7.81
CA SER A 125 7.94 -15.51 -9.04
C SER A 125 8.08 -13.99 -8.90
N PHE A 126 7.06 -13.32 -8.36
CA PHE A 126 7.08 -11.89 -8.10
C PHE A 126 8.17 -11.48 -7.11
N LEU A 127 8.29 -12.18 -5.97
CA LEU A 127 9.33 -11.92 -4.97
C LEU A 127 10.73 -12.12 -5.55
N SER A 128 10.95 -13.18 -6.34
CA SER A 128 12.24 -13.44 -7.02
C SER A 128 12.60 -12.33 -8.00
N ILE A 129 11.68 -11.93 -8.87
CA ILE A 129 11.92 -10.89 -9.88
C ILE A 129 12.27 -9.56 -9.19
N ILE A 130 11.52 -9.17 -8.16
CA ILE A 130 11.80 -7.92 -7.44
C ILE A 130 13.13 -7.98 -6.70
N THR A 131 13.41 -9.09 -6.03
CA THR A 131 14.68 -9.25 -5.32
C THR A 131 15.84 -9.12 -6.31
N ALA A 132 15.73 -9.73 -7.49
CA ALA A 132 16.73 -9.60 -8.55
C ALA A 132 16.88 -8.15 -9.05
N ILE A 133 15.78 -7.47 -9.38
CA ILE A 133 15.79 -6.06 -9.81
C ILE A 133 16.46 -5.19 -8.75
N PHE A 134 16.10 -5.40 -7.48
CA PHE A 134 16.65 -4.62 -6.39
C PHE A 134 18.16 -4.85 -6.19
N VAL A 135 18.61 -6.11 -6.24
CA VAL A 135 20.03 -6.45 -6.16
C VAL A 135 20.81 -5.83 -7.32
N ILE A 136 20.27 -5.85 -8.54
CA ILE A 136 20.89 -5.21 -9.72
C ILE A 136 21.00 -3.69 -9.49
N VAL A 137 19.92 -3.04 -9.06
CA VAL A 137 19.92 -1.59 -8.78
C VAL A 137 20.97 -1.24 -7.71
N LEU A 138 21.05 -2.02 -6.64
CA LEU A 138 22.07 -1.81 -5.59
C LEU A 138 23.48 -2.02 -6.12
N ALA A 139 23.71 -3.03 -6.97
CA ALA A 139 25.03 -3.29 -7.53
C ALA A 139 25.52 -2.13 -8.43
N ILE A 140 24.63 -1.53 -9.21
CA ILE A 140 24.98 -0.43 -10.14
C ILE A 140 25.05 0.92 -9.41
N HIS A 141 24.19 1.17 -8.41
CA HIS A 141 24.02 2.51 -7.82
C HIS A 141 24.42 2.62 -6.35
N GLY A 142 24.83 1.53 -5.70
CA GLY A 142 25.13 1.48 -4.27
C GLY A 142 26.23 2.45 -3.83
N ASN A 143 27.16 2.83 -4.70
CA ASN A 143 28.29 3.66 -4.29
C ASN A 143 27.96 5.16 -4.12
N ASN A 144 26.80 5.66 -4.60
CA ASN A 144 26.51 7.10 -4.71
C ASN A 144 25.12 7.53 -4.19
N LEU A 145 24.71 7.09 -3.00
CA LEU A 145 23.34 7.33 -2.49
C LEU A 145 23.23 8.42 -1.41
N PRO A 146 22.30 9.38 -1.54
CA PRO A 146 21.95 10.33 -0.50
C PRO A 146 20.89 9.76 0.45
N ILE A 147 20.64 10.50 1.52
CA ILE A 147 20.45 9.92 2.86
C ILE A 147 19.02 10.00 3.35
N ASN A 148 18.21 10.84 2.71
CA ASN A 148 16.85 11.05 3.10
C ASN A 148 16.03 11.36 1.85
N GLU A 149 14.76 10.96 1.87
CA GLU A 149 13.78 11.26 0.81
C GLU A 149 13.68 12.78 0.52
N THR A 150 14.15 13.63 1.45
CA THR A 150 14.01 15.09 1.41
C THR A 150 15.32 15.89 1.52
N ALA A 151 16.49 15.25 1.64
CA ALA A 151 17.74 15.95 1.91
C ALA A 151 18.38 16.54 0.64
N VAL A 152 18.13 17.83 0.38
CA VAL A 152 18.75 18.59 -0.72
C VAL A 152 20.21 18.97 -0.41
N LYS A 153 20.58 19.15 0.87
CA LYS A 153 21.94 19.45 1.31
C LYS A 153 22.59 18.23 1.98
N ARG A 154 23.73 17.80 1.43
CA ARG A 154 24.50 16.57 1.73
C ARG A 154 25.18 16.54 3.13
N THR A 155 24.65 17.22 4.15
CA THR A 155 25.40 17.47 5.40
C THR A 155 25.31 16.38 6.46
N LYS A 156 24.41 15.39 6.30
CA LYS A 156 24.36 14.21 7.17
C LYS A 156 24.30 12.95 6.31
N LEU A 157 25.42 12.24 6.22
CA LEU A 157 25.58 11.02 5.42
C LEU A 157 25.31 9.77 6.30
N ILE A 158 24.22 9.03 6.08
CA ILE A 158 24.10 7.63 6.53
C ILE A 158 25.06 6.80 5.68
N PRO A 159 25.94 6.01 6.31
CA PRO A 159 26.79 5.07 5.60
C PRO A 159 25.96 4.10 4.76
N ILE A 160 26.34 3.93 3.50
CA ILE A 160 25.73 2.95 2.57
C ILE A 160 25.53 1.58 3.20
N ARG A 161 26.46 1.17 4.06
CA ARG A 161 26.41 -0.09 4.82
C ARG A 161 25.13 -0.24 5.63
N ILE A 162 24.64 0.82 6.27
CA ILE A 162 23.40 0.78 7.06
C ILE A 162 22.19 0.53 6.17
N VAL A 163 22.09 1.24 5.04
CA VAL A 163 21.00 1.08 4.07
C VAL A 163 21.00 -0.33 3.48
N LEU A 164 22.18 -0.84 3.11
CA LEU A 164 22.36 -2.21 2.62
C LEU A 164 21.99 -3.25 3.67
N SER A 165 22.43 -3.09 4.91
CA SER A 165 22.09 -4.02 6.01
C SER A 165 20.59 -4.06 6.24
N ILE A 166 19.91 -2.90 6.29
CA ILE A 166 18.46 -2.83 6.44
C ILE A 166 17.77 -3.56 5.30
N ALA A 167 18.21 -3.32 4.06
CA ALA A 167 17.59 -3.93 2.91
C ALA A 167 17.78 -5.46 2.86
N ILE A 168 18.99 -5.95 3.18
CA ILE A 168 19.29 -7.39 3.27
C ILE A 168 18.45 -8.05 4.36
N VAL A 169 18.42 -7.46 5.57
CA VAL A 169 17.65 -7.99 6.70
C VAL A 169 16.16 -8.00 6.38
N GLY A 170 15.64 -6.92 5.80
CA GLY A 170 14.22 -6.82 5.41
C GLY A 170 13.83 -7.83 4.34
N LEU A 171 14.64 -7.99 3.29
CA LEU A 171 14.41 -9.01 2.26
C LEU A 171 14.51 -10.43 2.82
N ALA A 172 15.53 -10.71 3.64
CA ALA A 172 15.69 -11.99 4.30
C ALA A 172 14.47 -12.32 5.16
N PHE A 173 13.97 -11.34 5.93
CA PHE A 173 12.75 -11.51 6.74
C PHE A 173 11.52 -11.85 5.88
N ILE A 174 11.32 -11.16 4.75
CA ILE A 174 10.23 -11.43 3.82
C ILE A 174 10.34 -12.85 3.23
N TRP A 175 11.54 -13.26 2.82
CA TRP A 175 11.79 -14.59 2.26
C TRP A 175 11.59 -15.70 3.30
N ILE A 176 12.17 -15.55 4.49
CA ILE A 176 12.02 -16.50 5.59
C ILE A 176 10.53 -16.64 5.96
N SER A 177 9.81 -15.52 6.07
CA SER A 177 8.37 -15.53 6.35
C SER A 177 7.60 -16.25 5.24
N SER A 178 7.88 -15.95 3.98
CA SER A 178 7.21 -16.57 2.82
C SER A 178 7.44 -18.08 2.73
N ILE A 179 8.68 -18.54 2.98
CA ILE A 179 9.03 -19.97 3.03
C ILE A 179 8.34 -20.63 4.24
N THR A 180 8.32 -19.97 5.39
CA THR A 180 7.62 -20.47 6.59
C THR A 180 6.12 -20.64 6.30
N PHE A 181 5.49 -19.68 5.63
CA PHE A 181 4.09 -19.79 5.22
C PHE A 181 3.88 -20.94 4.23
N LEU A 182 4.73 -21.09 3.22
CA LEU A 182 4.62 -22.20 2.27
C LEU A 182 4.74 -23.57 2.97
N THR A 183 5.72 -23.72 3.85
CA THR A 183 5.92 -24.98 4.59
C THR A 183 4.74 -25.29 5.50
N LEU A 184 4.18 -24.30 6.21
CA LEU A 184 2.96 -24.47 7.00
C LEU A 184 1.75 -24.83 6.14
N PHE A 185 1.61 -24.26 4.94
CA PHE A 185 0.53 -24.58 4.00
C PHE A 185 0.61 -26.02 3.48
N ILE A 186 1.80 -26.52 3.18
CA ILE A 186 2.02 -27.88 2.67
C ILE A 186 1.88 -28.92 3.80
N LYS A 187 2.51 -28.69 4.96
CA LYS A 187 2.58 -29.67 6.06
C LYS A 187 1.26 -29.81 6.84
N ASN A 188 0.53 -28.72 7.05
CA ASN A 188 -0.70 -28.79 7.85
C ASN A 188 -1.85 -29.38 7.04
N ARG A 189 -2.63 -30.29 7.64
CA ARG A 189 -3.87 -30.80 7.02
C ARG A 189 -5.12 -29.98 7.35
N LYS A 190 -5.11 -29.22 8.46
CA LYS A 190 -6.25 -28.43 8.93
C LYS A 190 -6.58 -27.28 7.96
N PHE A 191 -7.83 -27.22 7.49
CA PHE A 191 -8.29 -26.18 6.55
C PHE A 191 -8.13 -24.76 7.12
N SER A 192 -8.48 -24.55 8.39
CA SER A 192 -8.36 -23.23 9.06
C SER A 192 -6.93 -22.68 8.99
N VAL A 193 -5.94 -23.52 9.29
CA VAL A 193 -4.52 -23.13 9.22
C VAL A 193 -4.13 -22.79 7.78
N LYS A 194 -4.49 -23.62 6.80
CA LYS A 194 -4.20 -23.36 5.39
C LYS A 194 -4.79 -22.03 4.92
N SER A 195 -6.06 -21.78 5.24
CA SER A 195 -6.77 -20.57 4.84
C SER A 195 -6.13 -19.32 5.43
N ASN A 196 -5.75 -19.35 6.71
CA ASN A 196 -5.10 -18.22 7.38
C ASN A 196 -3.69 -17.97 6.84
N VAL A 197 -2.93 -19.02 6.55
CA VAL A 197 -1.59 -18.89 5.97
C VAL A 197 -1.64 -18.34 4.55
N VAL A 198 -2.59 -18.80 3.71
CA VAL A 198 -2.81 -18.25 2.37
C VAL A 198 -3.24 -16.79 2.45
N LEU A 199 -4.13 -16.46 3.39
CA LEU A 199 -4.56 -15.08 3.61
C LEU A 199 -3.38 -14.19 4.00
N LEU A 200 -2.56 -14.61 4.96
CA LEU A 200 -1.42 -13.85 5.46
C LEU A 200 -0.40 -13.63 4.34
N PHE A 201 -0.07 -14.68 3.57
CA PHE A 201 0.79 -14.57 2.40
C PHE A 201 0.19 -13.64 1.33
N SER A 202 -1.12 -13.70 1.09
CA SER A 202 -1.79 -12.81 0.13
C SER A 202 -1.74 -11.35 0.59
N ILE A 203 -1.95 -11.07 1.88
CA ILE A 203 -1.81 -9.72 2.45
C ILE A 203 -0.37 -9.23 2.28
N LEU A 204 0.62 -10.08 2.58
CA LEU A 204 2.04 -9.74 2.40
C LEU A 204 2.33 -9.32 0.95
N LEU A 205 1.89 -10.12 -0.02
CA LEU A 205 2.08 -9.80 -1.43
C LEU A 205 1.34 -8.53 -1.84
N VAL A 206 0.11 -8.33 -1.34
CA VAL A 206 -0.68 -7.13 -1.63
C VAL A 206 0.01 -5.88 -1.11
N VAL A 207 0.48 -5.91 0.15
CA VAL A 207 1.22 -4.81 0.77
C VAL A 207 2.49 -4.53 -0.02
N PHE A 208 3.29 -5.57 -0.30
CA PHE A 208 4.54 -5.42 -1.05
C PHE A 208 4.28 -4.82 -2.43
N PHE A 209 3.42 -5.44 -3.23
CA PHE A 209 3.11 -4.98 -4.59
C PHE A 209 2.62 -3.54 -4.61
N THR A 210 1.75 -3.18 -3.67
CA THR A 210 1.19 -1.84 -3.58
C THR A 210 2.25 -0.80 -3.22
N LEU A 211 3.09 -1.07 -2.21
CA LEU A 211 4.18 -0.18 -1.81
C LEU A 211 5.27 -0.08 -2.89
N MET A 212 5.56 -1.17 -3.60
CA MET A 212 6.50 -1.13 -4.71
C MET A 212 6.04 -0.15 -5.79
N LEU A 213 4.80 -0.27 -6.27
CA LEU A 213 4.29 0.64 -7.30
C LEU A 213 4.19 2.09 -6.81
N CYS A 214 3.58 2.29 -5.65
CA CYS A 214 3.24 3.63 -5.17
C CYS A 214 4.41 4.36 -4.51
N ARG A 215 5.35 3.64 -3.88
CA ARG A 215 6.51 4.23 -3.20
C ARG A 215 7.79 4.07 -3.99
N TRP A 216 8.12 2.88 -4.49
CA TRP A 216 9.42 2.68 -5.14
C TRP A 216 9.44 3.36 -6.49
N PHE A 217 8.39 3.14 -7.29
CA PHE A 217 8.34 3.69 -8.63
C PHE A 217 7.79 5.11 -8.68
N TRP A 218 6.60 5.31 -8.10
CA TRP A 218 5.90 6.59 -8.20
C TRP A 218 6.44 7.66 -7.23
N GLY A 219 6.92 7.26 -6.06
CA GLY A 219 7.40 8.17 -5.01
C GLY A 219 8.53 9.11 -5.47
N PRO A 220 9.68 8.59 -5.93
CA PRO A 220 10.79 9.40 -6.45
C PRO A 220 10.36 10.31 -7.61
N PHE A 221 9.52 9.80 -8.51
CA PHE A 221 8.98 10.55 -9.63
C PHE A 221 8.17 11.76 -9.15
N ALA A 222 7.22 11.55 -8.24
CA ALA A 222 6.39 12.61 -7.67
C ALA A 222 7.24 13.63 -6.90
N TYR A 223 8.26 13.17 -6.15
CA TYR A 223 9.12 14.06 -5.39
C TYR A 223 10.01 14.95 -6.26
N ILE A 224 10.60 14.40 -7.33
CA ILE A 224 11.39 15.19 -8.29
C ILE A 224 10.53 16.27 -8.95
N ASN A 225 9.30 15.91 -9.38
CA ASN A 225 8.37 16.87 -9.98
C ASN A 225 7.94 17.96 -9.00
N TYR A 226 7.67 17.59 -7.76
CA TYR A 226 7.33 18.54 -6.71
C TYR A 226 8.46 19.54 -6.47
N HIS A 227 9.70 19.06 -6.37
CA HIS A 227 10.85 19.92 -6.15
C HIS A 227 11.09 20.86 -7.34
N ASN A 228 10.98 20.35 -8.56
CA ASN A 228 11.13 21.18 -9.76
C ASN A 228 10.02 22.23 -9.89
N ARG A 229 8.77 21.87 -9.55
CA ARG A 229 7.60 22.77 -9.67
C ARG A 229 7.54 23.85 -8.58
N PHE A 230 7.80 23.50 -7.33
CA PHE A 230 7.53 24.38 -6.18
C PHE A 230 8.78 24.86 -5.45
N ARG A 231 9.96 24.31 -5.76
CA ARG A 231 11.24 24.68 -5.12
C ARG A 231 12.29 25.15 -6.11
N SER A 232 11.88 25.50 -7.34
CA SER A 232 12.74 26.00 -8.40
C SER A 232 13.96 25.11 -8.67
N GLY A 233 13.80 23.80 -8.51
CA GLY A 233 14.82 22.81 -8.86
C GLY A 233 14.85 22.50 -10.35
N ASN A 234 16.01 22.06 -10.84
CA ASN A 234 16.19 21.51 -12.19
C ASN A 234 16.79 20.11 -12.09
N TRP A 235 16.15 19.23 -11.33
CA TRP A 235 16.61 17.86 -11.15
C TRP A 235 16.19 16.98 -12.32
N ASP A 236 17.15 16.24 -12.87
CA ASP A 236 16.93 15.24 -13.89
C ASP A 236 16.62 13.87 -13.26
N TYR A 237 15.82 13.06 -13.96
CA TYR A 237 15.46 11.75 -13.44
C TYR A 237 16.63 10.77 -13.42
N LYS A 238 17.55 10.83 -14.39
CA LYS A 238 18.62 9.84 -14.51
C LYS A 238 19.52 9.84 -13.28
N THR A 239 19.85 11.02 -12.76
CA THR A 239 20.70 11.17 -11.58
C THR A 239 19.90 11.10 -10.29
N TYR A 240 18.77 11.79 -10.17
CA TYR A 240 18.08 11.95 -8.88
C TYR A 240 17.06 10.84 -8.55
N TYR A 241 16.56 10.10 -9.54
CA TYR A 241 15.61 9.02 -9.27
C TYR A 241 16.18 7.90 -8.40
N PRO A 242 17.32 7.26 -8.75
CA PRO A 242 17.86 6.17 -7.93
C PRO A 242 18.28 6.63 -6.53
N ILE A 243 18.72 7.88 -6.46
CA ILE A 243 19.09 8.62 -5.26
C ILE A 243 17.97 8.61 -4.20
N PHE A 244 16.73 8.91 -4.61
CA PHE A 244 15.58 8.89 -3.69
C PHE A 244 14.97 7.51 -3.56
N MET A 245 14.98 6.72 -4.64
CA MET A 245 14.37 5.39 -4.68
C MET A 245 14.99 4.45 -3.65
N ILE A 246 16.31 4.38 -3.54
CA ILE A 246 16.95 3.33 -2.72
C ILE A 246 16.69 3.48 -1.21
N PRO A 247 16.77 4.68 -0.61
CA PRO A 247 16.34 4.90 0.77
C PRO A 247 14.86 4.55 1.00
N ILE A 248 13.98 4.91 0.05
CA ILE A 248 12.56 4.55 0.10
C ILE A 248 12.41 3.03 0.15
N ILE A 249 13.11 2.30 -0.72
CA ILE A 249 13.06 0.84 -0.75
C ILE A 249 13.49 0.27 0.60
N ALA A 250 14.67 0.66 1.11
CA ALA A 250 15.19 0.14 2.38
C ALA A 250 14.20 0.35 3.53
N LYS A 251 13.59 1.53 3.62
CA LYS A 251 12.59 1.86 4.63
C LYS A 251 11.32 1.02 4.47
N THR A 252 10.79 0.90 3.25
CA THR A 252 9.58 0.11 3.01
C THR A 252 9.76 -1.38 3.30
N LEU A 253 10.97 -1.94 3.18
CA LEU A 253 11.24 -3.34 3.53
C LEU A 253 11.03 -3.63 5.02
N ILE A 254 11.19 -2.61 5.90
CA ILE A 254 10.81 -2.70 7.32
C ILE A 254 9.30 -2.53 7.49
N GLU A 255 8.68 -1.65 6.71
CA GLU A 255 7.25 -1.36 6.83
C GLU A 255 6.35 -2.51 6.35
N ILE A 256 6.73 -3.22 5.28
CA ILE A 256 5.95 -4.34 4.71
C ILE A 256 5.54 -5.37 5.77
N PRO A 257 6.45 -5.93 6.59
CA PRO A 257 6.04 -6.91 7.60
C PRO A 257 5.16 -6.31 8.70
N ILE A 258 5.42 -5.06 9.10
CA ILE A 258 4.60 -4.36 10.10
C ILE A 258 3.18 -4.17 9.58
N TYR A 259 3.02 -3.66 8.35
CA TYR A 259 1.71 -3.46 7.74
C TYR A 259 0.99 -4.78 7.51
N THR A 260 1.72 -5.82 7.09
CA THR A 260 1.16 -7.16 6.92
C THR A 260 0.57 -7.68 8.23
N ALA A 261 1.30 -7.56 9.34
CA ALA A 261 0.84 -8.00 10.65
C ALA A 261 -0.40 -7.21 11.12
N VAL A 262 -0.36 -5.88 11.02
CA VAL A 262 -1.48 -5.01 11.39
C VAL A 262 -2.73 -5.33 10.57
N ILE A 263 -2.60 -5.44 9.24
CA ILE A 263 -3.74 -5.74 8.36
C ILE A 263 -4.29 -7.14 8.63
N PHE A 264 -3.42 -8.13 8.88
CA PHE A 264 -3.86 -9.49 9.21
C PHE A 264 -4.68 -9.53 10.51
N VAL A 265 -4.22 -8.85 11.56
CA VAL A 265 -4.95 -8.72 12.84
C VAL A 265 -6.30 -8.02 12.65
N LEU A 266 -6.36 -6.99 11.81
CA LEU A 266 -7.58 -6.24 11.52
C LEU A 266 -8.50 -6.94 10.49
N TYR A 267 -8.03 -8.00 9.84
CA TYR A 267 -8.77 -8.65 8.76
C TYR A 267 -10.16 -9.18 9.14
N PRO A 268 -10.39 -9.75 10.34
CA PRO A 268 -11.73 -10.11 10.79
C PRO A 268 -12.69 -8.92 10.82
N ILE A 269 -12.22 -7.76 11.30
CA ILE A 269 -13.00 -6.52 11.34
C ILE A 269 -13.30 -6.03 9.91
N ILE A 270 -12.31 -6.11 9.02
CA ILE A 270 -12.48 -5.79 7.58
C ILE A 270 -13.58 -6.65 6.95
N ILE A 271 -13.61 -7.96 7.24
CA ILE A 271 -14.66 -8.86 6.76
C ILE A 271 -16.03 -8.44 7.30
N MET A 272 -16.14 -8.16 8.61
CA MET A 272 -17.39 -7.71 9.22
C MET A 272 -17.93 -6.44 8.57
N ILE A 273 -17.06 -5.45 8.33
CA ILE A 273 -17.40 -4.21 7.62
C ILE A 273 -17.97 -4.53 6.23
N ARG A 274 -17.27 -5.36 5.44
CA ARG A 274 -17.74 -5.74 4.09
C ARG A 274 -19.08 -6.44 4.11
N GLN A 275 -19.31 -7.34 5.06
CA GLN A 275 -20.60 -8.04 5.21
C GLN A 275 -21.72 -7.06 5.53
N ARG A 276 -21.49 -6.09 6.42
CA ARG A 276 -22.47 -5.03 6.74
C ARG A 276 -22.75 -4.14 5.53
N ILE A 277 -21.73 -3.74 4.78
CA ILE A 277 -21.91 -3.00 3.52
C ILE A 277 -22.79 -3.79 2.55
N LEU A 278 -22.49 -5.08 2.34
CA LEU A 278 -23.27 -5.93 1.43
C LEU A 278 -24.72 -6.09 1.90
N PHE A 279 -24.95 -6.21 3.21
CA PHE A 279 -26.27 -6.27 3.80
C PHE A 279 -27.10 -5.01 3.48
N TYR A 280 -26.59 -3.82 3.81
CA TYR A 280 -27.30 -2.55 3.59
C TYR A 280 -27.42 -2.14 2.12
N THR A 281 -26.52 -2.60 1.25
CA THR A 281 -26.60 -2.34 -0.20
C THR A 281 -27.45 -3.36 -0.96
N SER A 282 -27.82 -4.47 -0.32
CA SER A 282 -28.74 -5.44 -0.89
C SER A 282 -30.19 -4.98 -0.73
N LYS A 283 -30.96 -5.06 -1.81
CA LYS A 283 -32.29 -4.43 -2.00
C LYS A 283 -33.38 -4.86 -1.01
N ILE A 284 -33.10 -5.79 -0.09
CA ILE A 284 -34.05 -6.31 0.88
C ILE A 284 -34.25 -5.32 2.05
N TYR A 285 -33.31 -4.38 2.26
CA TYR A 285 -33.36 -3.39 3.36
C TYR A 285 -33.30 -1.93 2.91
N SER A 286 -33.40 -1.68 1.60
CA SER A 286 -33.61 -0.33 1.07
C SER A 286 -35.11 -0.07 0.99
N TYR A 287 -35.66 0.58 2.01
CA TYR A 287 -37.01 1.17 1.95
C TYR A 287 -37.11 2.18 0.80
#